data_AF-A0A4S3JWS1-F1
#
_entry.id   AF-A0A4S3JWS1-F1
#
_cell.length_a   1.000
_cell.length_b   1.000
_cell.length_c   1.000
_cell.angle_alpha   90.00
_cell.angle_beta   90.00
_cell.angle_gamma   90.00
#
_symmetry.space_group_name_H-M   'P 1'
#
loop_
_entity.id
_entity.type
_entity.pdbx_description
1 polymer ?
#
loop_
_entity_poly.entity_id
_entity_poly.type
_entity_poly.pdbx_seq_one_letter_code
_entity_poly.pdbx_strand_id
1 'polypeptide(L)'
;MALRTSADNAEDVAAGFTIFREPLPEHATEITGLIADLYSISTSLKKLEDLTNDRKYRHNLAAAHPDLELVRTSLKYTLEDIVDFFGDLEERRGPSRDVYKHTWQDLCAFFREESQDSLSTRLAKYKAFLNELEDLLKDQSLGSNFPTDHWARRVFLEEHPTTAIPYIGESSKCLGDAHPGAKRWLYDEGFEELLQLAFNSDSDFRVSLYVREEDHRARILCKSPRTSRSSDYYCLPLNLLEIVRVGSCLQLCRRRRGGYELVLWANLKFSTLEEMVLFFCTFLALRSQDAGRPVERIRDYELDDEVELFGGQIVDDNFLHALRIYRDNISGVVRLQASVHKGEMKR
;
A
#
# COMPACT_ATOMS: atom_id res chain seq x y z
N MET A 1 -6.77 -17.38 -12.71
CA MET A 1 -6.46 -16.00 -13.13
C MET A 1 -6.30 -16.00 -14.65
N ALA A 2 -6.88 -15.04 -15.38
CA ALA A 2 -6.90 -15.05 -16.86
C ALA A 2 -5.70 -14.30 -17.49
N LEU A 3 -4.47 -14.63 -17.07
CA LEU A 3 -3.25 -13.98 -17.60
C LEU A 3 -3.03 -14.32 -19.07
N ARG A 4 -3.35 -15.55 -19.49
CA ARG A 4 -3.29 -15.96 -20.91
C ARG A 4 -4.11 -15.09 -21.82
N THR A 5 -5.37 -14.86 -21.45
CA THR A 5 -6.29 -14.01 -22.21
C THR A 5 -5.73 -12.60 -22.37
N SER A 6 -5.08 -12.06 -21.33
CA SER A 6 -4.47 -10.74 -21.39
C SER A 6 -3.25 -10.71 -22.31
N ALA A 7 -2.48 -11.80 -22.35
CA ALA A 7 -1.36 -11.96 -23.27
C ALA A 7 -1.83 -12.05 -24.73
N ASP A 8 -2.88 -12.85 -24.99
CA ASP A 8 -3.46 -13.01 -26.32
C ASP A 8 -4.04 -11.67 -26.82
N ASN A 9 -4.75 -10.92 -25.97
CA ASN A 9 -5.23 -9.57 -26.31
C ASN A 9 -4.09 -8.60 -26.67
N ALA A 10 -2.95 -8.67 -25.98
CA ALA A 10 -1.79 -7.82 -26.29
C ALA A 10 -1.20 -8.18 -27.68
N GLU A 11 -1.20 -9.47 -28.05
CA GLU A 11 -0.77 -9.93 -29.38
C GLU A 11 -1.72 -9.46 -30.48
N ASP A 12 -3.03 -9.51 -30.24
CA ASP A 12 -4.03 -9.03 -31.18
C ASP A 12 -3.88 -7.53 -31.46
N VAL A 13 -3.67 -6.73 -30.42
CA VAL A 13 -3.39 -5.29 -30.57
C VAL A 13 -2.07 -5.04 -31.30
N ALA A 14 -1.03 -5.83 -31.05
CA ALA A 14 0.24 -5.74 -31.77
C ALA A 14 0.09 -6.07 -33.27
N ALA A 15 -0.77 -7.05 -33.60
CA ALA A 15 -1.12 -7.37 -34.97
C ALA A 15 -1.90 -6.21 -35.63
N GLY A 16 -2.84 -5.59 -34.91
CA GLY A 16 -3.54 -4.37 -35.35
C GLY A 16 -2.58 -3.24 -35.70
N PHE A 17 -1.62 -2.93 -34.83
CA PHE A 17 -0.59 -1.93 -35.10
C PHE A 17 0.28 -2.27 -36.32
N THR A 18 0.51 -3.56 -36.60
CA THR A 18 1.29 -3.99 -37.77
C THR A 18 0.59 -3.57 -39.07
N ILE A 19 -0.74 -3.73 -39.13
CA ILE A 19 -1.56 -3.29 -40.27
C ILE A 19 -1.63 -1.76 -40.32
N PHE A 20 -1.82 -1.12 -39.16
CA PHE A 20 -1.92 0.33 -39.02
C PHE A 20 -0.65 1.08 -39.43
N ARG A 21 0.52 0.45 -39.30
CA ARG A 21 1.83 1.02 -39.63
C ARG A 21 2.03 1.27 -41.12
N GLU A 22 1.55 0.37 -41.98
CA GLU A 22 1.80 0.40 -43.42
C GLU A 22 1.49 1.76 -44.10
N PRO A 23 0.34 2.42 -43.84
CA PRO A 23 0.04 3.73 -44.42
C PRO A 23 0.78 4.92 -43.78
N LEU A 24 1.58 4.71 -42.72
CA LEU A 24 2.22 5.77 -41.91
C LEU A 24 3.75 5.62 -41.83
N PRO A 25 4.50 5.74 -42.95
CA PRO A 25 5.95 5.58 -42.94
C PRO A 25 6.67 6.60 -42.04
N GLU A 26 6.10 7.80 -41.88
CA GLU A 26 6.62 8.84 -40.97
C GLU A 26 6.60 8.44 -39.48
N HIS A 27 5.74 7.50 -39.09
CA HIS A 27 5.61 7.02 -37.71
C HIS A 27 6.05 5.55 -37.54
N ALA A 28 6.60 4.94 -38.59
CA ALA A 28 6.89 3.51 -38.63
C ALA A 28 7.80 3.04 -37.49
N THR A 29 8.81 3.83 -37.11
CA THR A 29 9.72 3.51 -36.01
C THR A 29 9.01 3.50 -34.66
N GLU A 30 8.17 4.50 -34.40
CA GLU A 30 7.43 4.63 -33.14
C GLU A 30 6.41 3.50 -33.00
N ILE A 31 5.62 3.24 -34.05
CA ILE A 31 4.64 2.15 -34.08
C ILE A 31 5.33 0.79 -33.94
N THR A 32 6.50 0.59 -34.56
CA THR A 32 7.28 -0.65 -34.40
C THR A 32 7.76 -0.84 -32.96
N GLY A 33 8.11 0.25 -32.25
CA GLY A 33 8.41 0.20 -30.83
C GLY A 33 7.22 -0.27 -29.99
N LEU A 34 6.02 0.25 -30.26
CA LEU A 34 4.79 -0.18 -29.59
C LEU A 34 4.49 -1.67 -29.83
N ILE A 35 4.64 -2.14 -31.07
CA ILE A 35 4.47 -3.56 -31.43
C ILE A 35 5.42 -4.44 -30.62
N ALA A 36 6.71 -4.08 -30.56
CA ALA A 36 7.70 -4.83 -29.80
C ALA A 36 7.37 -4.87 -28.30
N ASP A 37 6.91 -3.75 -27.75
CA ASP A 37 6.55 -3.65 -26.34
C ASP A 37 5.33 -4.51 -25.99
N LEU A 38 4.31 -4.55 -26.85
CA LEU A 38 3.14 -5.41 -26.67
C LEU A 38 3.48 -6.91 -26.72
N TYR A 39 4.34 -7.34 -27.66
CA TYR A 39 4.82 -8.73 -27.68
C TYR A 39 5.68 -9.07 -26.46
N SER A 40 6.48 -8.12 -25.96
CA SER A 40 7.23 -8.27 -24.72
C SER A 40 6.29 -8.45 -23.52
N ILE A 41 5.22 -7.66 -23.43
CA ILE A 41 4.19 -7.76 -22.39
C ILE A 41 3.49 -9.13 -22.46
N SER A 42 3.06 -9.56 -23.65
CA SER A 42 2.47 -10.90 -23.85
C SER A 42 3.41 -12.00 -23.34
N THR A 43 4.69 -11.91 -23.71
CA THR A 43 5.71 -12.89 -23.29
C THR A 43 5.86 -12.93 -21.77
N SER A 44 5.90 -11.78 -21.09
CA SER A 44 5.99 -11.71 -19.63
C SER A 44 4.72 -12.26 -18.95
N LEU A 45 3.53 -11.97 -19.49
CA LEU A 45 2.27 -12.49 -18.97
C LEU A 45 2.19 -14.03 -19.08
N LYS A 46 2.61 -14.60 -20.21
CA LYS A 46 2.68 -16.07 -20.40
C LYS A 46 3.65 -16.72 -19.41
N LYS A 47 4.82 -16.11 -19.18
CA LYS A 47 5.77 -16.58 -18.16
C LYS A 47 5.20 -16.51 -16.75
N LEU A 48 4.54 -15.41 -16.39
CA LEU A 48 3.91 -15.25 -15.08
C LEU A 48 2.82 -16.31 -14.88
N GLU A 49 2.01 -16.60 -15.90
CA GLU A 49 1.03 -17.68 -15.84
C GLU A 49 1.68 -19.03 -15.54
N ASP A 50 2.76 -19.37 -16.25
CA ASP A 50 3.51 -20.60 -15.99
C ASP A 50 4.04 -20.66 -14.54
N LEU A 51 4.58 -19.54 -14.03
CA LEU A 51 5.06 -19.42 -12.64
C LEU A 51 3.93 -19.59 -11.62
N THR A 52 2.76 -18.99 -11.86
CA THR A 52 1.60 -19.10 -10.96
C THR A 52 1.04 -20.53 -10.90
N ASN A 53 1.18 -21.29 -11.99
CA ASN A 53 0.74 -22.69 -12.06
C ASN A 53 1.75 -23.66 -11.44
N ASP A 54 3.01 -23.28 -11.33
CA ASP A 54 4.05 -24.09 -10.69
C ASP A 54 3.86 -24.13 -9.16
N ARG A 55 3.85 -25.35 -8.62
CA ARG A 55 3.70 -25.61 -7.18
C ARG A 55 4.79 -24.95 -6.35
N LYS A 56 5.97 -24.73 -6.93
CA LYS A 56 7.16 -24.19 -6.29
C LYS A 56 7.01 -22.73 -5.86
N TYR A 57 6.20 -21.94 -6.57
CA TYR A 57 6.06 -20.49 -6.36
C TYR A 57 4.72 -20.10 -5.71
N ARG A 58 3.91 -21.08 -5.30
CA ARG A 58 2.59 -20.85 -4.67
C ARG A 58 2.62 -20.03 -3.40
N HIS A 59 3.74 -20.02 -2.66
CA HIS A 59 3.84 -19.26 -1.42
C HIS A 59 3.89 -17.75 -1.69
N ASN A 60 4.58 -17.32 -2.75
CA ASN A 60 4.68 -15.91 -3.14
C ASN A 60 3.45 -15.45 -3.94
N LEU A 61 2.66 -16.40 -4.47
CA LEU A 61 1.45 -16.09 -5.24
C LEU A 61 0.43 -15.27 -4.45
N ALA A 62 0.28 -15.53 -3.14
CA ALA A 62 -0.66 -14.78 -2.30
C ALA A 62 -0.27 -13.29 -2.21
N ALA A 63 1.02 -13.01 -2.10
CA ALA A 63 1.55 -11.64 -2.05
C ALA A 63 1.47 -10.94 -3.41
N ALA A 64 1.76 -11.67 -4.50
CA ALA A 64 1.73 -11.12 -5.86
C ALA A 64 0.31 -10.99 -6.45
N HIS A 65 -0.70 -11.64 -5.85
CA HIS A 65 -2.05 -11.70 -6.43
C HIS A 65 -2.71 -10.33 -6.63
N PRO A 66 -2.70 -9.38 -5.66
CA PRO A 66 -3.29 -8.06 -5.84
C PRO A 66 -2.64 -7.29 -7.00
N ASP A 67 -1.31 -7.33 -7.06
CA ASP A 67 -0.54 -6.65 -8.10
C ASP A 67 -0.76 -7.27 -9.49
N LEU A 68 -0.90 -8.59 -9.57
CA LEU A 68 -1.27 -9.30 -10.80
C LEU A 68 -2.67 -8.90 -11.30
N GLU A 69 -3.65 -8.74 -10.40
CA GLU A 69 -4.99 -8.27 -10.76
C GLU A 69 -4.99 -6.79 -11.19
N LEU A 70 -4.19 -5.96 -10.51
CA LEU A 70 -4.01 -4.55 -10.84
C LEU A 70 -3.46 -4.36 -12.26
N VAL A 71 -2.34 -5.02 -12.58
CA VAL A 71 -1.74 -4.91 -13.92
C VAL A 71 -2.64 -5.50 -15.00
N ARG A 72 -3.34 -6.61 -14.70
CA ARG A 72 -4.29 -7.20 -15.66
C ARG A 72 -5.41 -6.23 -16.01
N THR A 73 -5.97 -5.60 -14.99
CA THR A 73 -7.11 -4.69 -15.14
C THR A 73 -6.69 -3.40 -15.85
N SER A 74 -5.57 -2.80 -15.44
CA SER A 74 -5.04 -1.59 -16.08
C SER A 74 -4.63 -1.82 -17.54
N LEU A 75 -3.94 -2.94 -17.82
CA LEU A 75 -3.56 -3.30 -19.19
C LEU A 75 -4.79 -3.52 -20.06
N LYS A 76 -5.82 -4.20 -19.54
CA LYS A 76 -7.07 -4.43 -20.26
C LYS A 76 -7.68 -3.11 -20.75
N TYR A 77 -7.83 -2.11 -19.88
CA TYR A 77 -8.37 -0.81 -20.27
C TYR A 77 -7.54 -0.16 -21.39
N THR A 78 -6.21 -0.15 -21.26
CA THR A 78 -5.33 0.41 -22.29
C THR A 78 -5.47 -0.31 -23.64
N LEU A 79 -5.63 -1.64 -23.64
CA LEU A 79 -5.82 -2.40 -24.87
C LEU A 79 -7.20 -2.14 -25.48
N GLU A 80 -8.26 -2.06 -24.67
CA GLU A 80 -9.61 -1.71 -25.13
C GLU A 80 -9.65 -0.31 -25.75
N ASP A 81 -9.02 0.69 -25.11
CA ASP A 81 -8.92 2.04 -25.67
C ASP A 81 -8.26 2.04 -27.06
N ILE A 82 -7.18 1.27 -27.25
CA ILE A 82 -6.51 1.15 -28.56
C ILE A 82 -7.42 0.49 -29.59
N VAL A 83 -8.13 -0.57 -29.20
CA VAL A 83 -9.05 -1.28 -30.09
C VAL A 83 -10.20 -0.38 -30.54
N ASP A 84 -10.72 0.49 -29.66
CA ASP A 84 -11.76 1.44 -30.01
C ASP A 84 -11.31 2.41 -31.12
N PHE A 85 -10.07 2.93 -31.05
CA PHE A 85 -9.50 3.73 -32.14
C PHE A 85 -9.37 2.95 -33.45
N PHE A 86 -9.07 1.65 -33.40
CA PHE A 86 -9.01 0.80 -34.60
C PHE A 86 -10.40 0.46 -35.15
N GLY A 87 -11.40 0.25 -34.30
CA GLY A 87 -12.80 0.02 -34.72
C GLY A 87 -13.37 1.22 -35.48
N ASP A 88 -13.11 2.43 -34.98
CA ASP A 88 -13.53 3.68 -35.62
C ASP A 88 -12.96 3.88 -37.04
N LEU A 89 -11.81 3.26 -37.34
CA LEU A 89 -11.20 3.28 -38.68
C LEU A 89 -11.96 2.41 -39.68
N GLU A 90 -12.44 1.24 -39.25
CA GLU A 90 -13.13 0.28 -40.11
C GLU A 90 -14.52 0.77 -40.54
N GLU A 91 -15.18 1.56 -39.70
CA GLU A 91 -16.52 2.12 -39.99
C GLU A 91 -16.49 3.28 -41.00
N ARG A 92 -15.36 4.01 -41.11
CA ARG A 92 -15.22 5.16 -42.00
C ARG A 92 -14.88 4.69 -43.43
N ARG A 93 -15.82 4.83 -44.37
CA ARG A 93 -15.68 4.42 -45.79
C ARG A 93 -14.34 4.86 -46.44
N GLY A 94 -13.42 3.91 -46.57
CA GLY A 94 -12.25 3.94 -47.46
C GLY A 94 -10.96 4.40 -46.77
N PRO A 95 -9.88 3.58 -46.75
CA PRO A 95 -8.64 3.91 -46.07
C PRO A 95 -7.84 4.95 -46.87
N SER A 96 -8.17 6.24 -46.68
CA SER A 96 -7.25 7.30 -47.11
C SER A 96 -6.13 7.40 -46.09
N ARG A 97 -4.90 7.61 -46.56
CA ARG A 97 -3.73 7.85 -45.69
C ARG A 97 -3.99 8.96 -44.65
N ASP A 98 -4.82 9.95 -45.00
CA ASP A 98 -5.19 11.03 -44.11
C ASP A 98 -6.00 10.53 -42.90
N VAL A 99 -6.89 9.54 -43.07
CA VAL A 99 -7.69 8.98 -41.96
C VAL A 99 -6.80 8.26 -40.95
N TYR A 100 -5.82 7.48 -41.42
CA TYR A 100 -4.83 6.83 -40.53
C TYR A 100 -4.00 7.87 -39.78
N LYS A 101 -3.60 8.95 -40.47
CA LYS A 101 -2.80 10.01 -39.85
C LYS A 101 -3.56 10.76 -38.78
N HIS A 102 -4.83 11.12 -39.02
CA HIS A 102 -5.67 11.77 -38.00
C HIS A 102 -5.90 10.83 -36.82
N THR A 103 -6.21 9.55 -37.07
CA THR A 103 -6.44 8.58 -35.99
C THR A 103 -5.19 8.35 -35.14
N TRP A 104 -4.00 8.34 -35.75
CA TRP A 104 -2.75 8.30 -35.02
C TRP A 104 -2.56 9.53 -34.12
N GLN A 105 -2.87 10.72 -34.64
CA GLN A 105 -2.79 11.95 -33.85
C GLN A 105 -3.79 11.95 -32.69
N ASP A 106 -5.02 11.49 -32.93
CA ASP A 106 -6.07 11.39 -31.92
C ASP A 106 -5.69 10.39 -30.82
N LEU A 107 -5.17 9.21 -31.20
CA LEU A 107 -4.65 8.21 -30.26
C LEU A 107 -3.50 8.79 -29.43
N CYS A 108 -2.53 9.45 -30.07
CA CYS A 108 -1.42 10.10 -29.36
C CYS A 108 -1.88 11.20 -28.41
N ALA A 109 -2.88 12.00 -28.81
CA ALA A 109 -3.45 13.06 -27.98
C ALA A 109 -4.19 12.47 -26.78
N PHE A 110 -5.03 11.46 -26.99
CA PHE A 110 -5.77 10.76 -25.95
C PHE A 110 -4.87 10.27 -24.82
N PHE A 111 -3.83 9.49 -25.12
CA PHE A 111 -2.94 8.96 -24.08
C PHE A 111 -2.17 10.07 -23.34
N ARG A 112 -1.79 11.14 -24.05
CA ARG A 112 -1.14 12.31 -23.43
C ARG A 112 -2.08 13.08 -22.51
N GLU A 113 -3.34 13.26 -22.88
CA GLU A 113 -4.32 13.98 -22.06
C GLU A 113 -4.74 13.16 -20.85
N GLU A 114 -4.98 11.86 -21.04
CA GLU A 114 -5.47 10.95 -20.00
C GLU A 114 -4.45 10.74 -18.87
N SER A 115 -3.17 10.49 -19.19
CA SER A 115 -2.14 10.15 -18.19
C SER A 115 -0.93 11.08 -18.14
N GLN A 116 -0.94 12.20 -18.88
CA GLN A 116 0.23 13.08 -19.01
C GLN A 116 1.49 12.39 -19.55
N ASP A 117 1.31 11.24 -20.22
CA ASP A 117 2.37 10.34 -20.70
C ASP A 117 2.00 9.78 -22.07
N SER A 118 2.98 9.37 -22.87
CA SER A 118 2.71 8.67 -24.14
C SER A 118 2.31 7.21 -23.89
N LEU A 119 1.63 6.61 -24.87
CA LEU A 119 1.36 5.17 -24.88
C LEU A 119 2.64 4.34 -24.71
N SER A 120 3.74 4.74 -25.35
CA SER A 120 5.04 4.08 -25.20
C SER A 120 5.54 4.07 -23.75
N THR A 121 5.43 5.20 -23.03
CA THR A 121 5.77 5.28 -21.60
C THR A 121 4.86 4.39 -20.76
N ARG A 122 3.55 4.35 -21.07
CA ARG A 122 2.59 3.48 -20.38
C ARG A 122 2.93 1.99 -20.57
N LEU A 123 3.23 1.56 -21.80
CA LEU A 123 3.68 0.18 -22.07
C LEU A 123 5.00 -0.15 -21.39
N ALA A 124 5.94 0.81 -21.33
CA ALA A 124 7.20 0.64 -20.60
C ALA A 124 6.97 0.41 -19.10
N LYS A 125 6.02 1.14 -18.49
CA LYS A 125 5.62 0.92 -17.08
C LYS A 125 5.05 -0.49 -16.88
N TYR A 126 4.18 -0.98 -17.77
CA TYR A 126 3.68 -2.35 -17.69
C TYR A 126 4.80 -3.39 -17.78
N LYS A 127 5.75 -3.23 -18.71
CA LYS A 127 6.91 -4.14 -18.81
C LYS A 127 7.75 -4.15 -17.54
N ALA A 128 8.06 -2.97 -16.99
CA ALA A 128 8.85 -2.86 -15.77
C ALA A 128 8.14 -3.56 -14.60
N PHE A 129 6.86 -3.27 -14.42
CA PHE A 129 6.05 -3.86 -13.36
C PHE A 129 5.90 -5.38 -13.50
N LEU A 130 5.68 -5.89 -14.71
CA LEU A 130 5.59 -7.34 -14.96
C LEU A 130 6.92 -8.05 -14.70
N ASN A 131 8.07 -7.40 -14.98
CA ASN A 131 9.38 -7.96 -14.65
C ASN A 131 9.61 -7.98 -13.13
N GLU A 132 9.23 -6.93 -12.41
CA GLU A 132 9.29 -6.91 -10.94
C GLU A 132 8.42 -8.02 -10.32
N LEU A 133 7.25 -8.28 -10.88
CA LEU A 133 6.40 -9.41 -10.46
C LEU A 133 7.00 -10.77 -10.80
N GLU A 134 7.70 -10.88 -11.93
CA GLU A 134 8.40 -12.11 -12.31
C GLU A 134 9.53 -12.39 -11.30
N ASP A 135 10.29 -11.37 -10.92
CA ASP A 135 11.35 -11.45 -9.91
C ASP A 135 10.77 -11.79 -8.52
N LEU A 136 9.69 -11.13 -8.10
CA LEU A 136 8.98 -11.40 -6.84
C LEU A 136 8.50 -12.86 -6.75
N LEU A 137 7.93 -13.39 -7.83
CA LEU A 137 7.48 -14.79 -7.88
C LEU A 137 8.66 -15.77 -7.91
N LYS A 138 9.74 -15.44 -8.60
CA LYS A 138 10.92 -16.29 -8.75
C LYS A 138 11.84 -16.29 -7.54
N ASP A 139 11.79 -15.26 -6.69
CA ASP A 139 12.75 -15.10 -5.61
C ASP A 139 12.64 -16.25 -4.60
N GLN A 140 13.52 -17.23 -4.80
CA GLN A 140 13.85 -18.31 -3.87
C GLN A 140 15.16 -18.02 -3.10
N SER A 141 15.70 -16.80 -3.17
CA SER A 141 16.99 -16.45 -2.53
C SER A 141 16.88 -15.75 -1.18
N LEU A 142 15.65 -15.51 -0.69
CA LEU A 142 15.40 -15.08 0.71
C LEU A 142 14.63 -16.12 1.53
N GLY A 143 14.44 -17.32 0.96
CA GLY A 143 13.96 -18.49 1.67
C GLY A 143 15.01 -19.05 2.63
N SER A 144 15.32 -18.32 3.71
CA SER A 144 15.64 -18.88 5.04
C SER A 144 16.17 -17.86 6.07
N ASN A 145 15.89 -16.54 6.01
CA ASN A 145 16.27 -15.64 7.13
C ASN A 145 15.61 -14.25 7.21
N PHE A 146 14.61 -13.89 6.40
CA PHE A 146 13.91 -12.62 6.57
C PHE A 146 12.54 -12.84 7.25
N PRO A 147 12.28 -12.19 8.40
CA PRO A 147 10.97 -12.23 9.06
C PRO A 147 9.92 -11.67 8.10
N THR A 148 8.82 -12.41 7.95
CA THR A 148 7.54 -12.05 7.30
C THR A 148 7.50 -10.68 6.57
N ASP A 149 7.30 -10.72 5.25
CA ASP A 149 7.05 -9.55 4.38
C ASP A 149 5.66 -8.93 4.64
N HIS A 150 5.46 -8.49 5.88
CA HIS A 150 4.20 -7.93 6.33
C HIS A 150 4.16 -6.45 5.95
N TRP A 151 3.04 -5.97 5.40
CA TRP A 151 2.85 -4.59 4.93
C TRP A 151 3.30 -3.55 5.98
N ALA A 152 2.97 -3.80 7.26
CA ALA A 152 3.32 -2.90 8.35
C ALA A 152 4.83 -2.67 8.49
N ARG A 153 5.68 -3.60 8.05
CA ARG A 153 7.13 -3.40 8.04
C ARG A 153 7.57 -2.53 6.86
N ARG A 154 7.02 -2.77 5.67
CA ARG A 154 7.32 -2.02 4.44
C ARG A 154 7.03 -0.52 4.61
N VAL A 155 5.91 -0.20 5.24
CA VAL A 155 5.49 1.19 5.54
C VAL A 155 6.52 1.99 6.35
N PHE A 156 7.44 1.35 7.08
CA PHE A 156 8.53 2.05 7.80
C PHE A 156 9.90 1.91 7.14
N LEU A 157 10.02 1.13 6.06
CA LEU A 157 11.25 0.97 5.29
C LEU A 157 11.34 1.94 4.11
N GLU A 158 10.19 2.42 3.62
CA GLU A 158 10.12 3.39 2.54
C GLU A 158 10.66 4.77 2.97
N GLU A 159 11.14 5.55 2.01
CA GLU A 159 11.55 6.94 2.26
C GLU A 159 10.32 7.83 2.35
N HIS A 160 10.20 8.55 3.46
CA HIS A 160 9.08 9.46 3.72
C HIS A 160 9.58 10.89 3.88
N PRO A 161 8.75 11.89 3.54
CA PRO A 161 8.97 13.26 3.98
C PRO A 161 9.13 13.31 5.50
N THR A 162 9.95 14.24 5.99
CA THR A 162 10.26 14.36 7.43
C THR A 162 9.95 15.77 7.91
N THR A 163 8.67 16.12 7.93
CA THR A 163 8.24 17.44 8.38
C THR A 163 8.27 17.52 9.89
N ALA A 164 9.14 18.39 10.42
CA ALA A 164 9.31 18.53 11.86
C ALA A 164 8.04 19.04 12.55
N ILE A 165 7.68 18.40 13.66
CA ILE A 165 6.67 18.91 14.60
C ILE A 165 7.41 19.62 15.75
N PRO A 166 6.96 20.82 16.17
CA PRO A 166 7.43 21.44 17.40
C PRO A 166 7.33 20.49 18.59
N TYR A 167 8.40 20.42 19.39
CA TYR A 167 8.49 19.51 20.54
C TYR A 167 7.57 19.96 21.69
N ILE A 168 6.29 19.63 21.61
CA ILE A 168 5.24 19.95 22.59
C ILE A 168 4.76 18.64 23.21
N GLY A 169 5.24 18.32 24.42
CA GLY A 169 4.82 17.12 25.15
C GLY A 169 5.95 16.42 25.92
N GLU A 170 5.54 15.47 26.78
CA GLU A 170 6.44 14.66 27.60
C GLU A 170 7.30 13.69 26.77
N SER A 171 8.40 13.21 27.34
CA SER A 171 9.26 12.21 26.71
C SER A 171 8.57 10.85 26.55
N SER A 172 9.10 10.02 25.63
CA SER A 172 8.59 8.67 25.45
C SER A 172 8.82 7.81 26.69
N LYS A 173 7.75 7.19 27.20
CA LYS A 173 7.77 6.34 28.41
C LYS A 173 6.60 5.36 28.41
N CYS A 174 6.76 4.25 29.14
CA CYS A 174 5.67 3.32 29.43
C CYS A 174 5.36 3.36 30.93
N LEU A 175 4.07 3.43 31.26
CA LEU A 175 3.52 3.47 32.61
C LEU A 175 2.76 2.18 32.95
N GLY A 176 2.84 1.17 32.07
CA GLY A 176 2.19 -0.11 32.26
C GLY A 176 2.79 -0.96 33.36
N ASP A 177 2.14 -2.07 33.66
CA ASP A 177 2.69 -3.10 34.54
C ASP A 177 3.73 -3.93 33.80
N ALA A 178 4.88 -4.15 34.43
CA ALA A 178 5.95 -4.96 33.85
C ALA A 178 5.47 -6.40 33.63
N HIS A 179 5.82 -6.97 32.49
CA HIS A 179 5.56 -8.35 32.12
C HIS A 179 6.91 -9.09 31.98
N PRO A 180 7.42 -9.69 33.08
CA PRO A 180 8.64 -10.50 33.02
C PRO A 180 8.51 -11.61 31.97
N GLY A 181 9.57 -11.84 31.19
CA GLY A 181 9.58 -12.88 30.17
C GLY A 181 8.69 -12.63 28.95
N ALA A 182 8.15 -11.42 28.75
CA ALA A 182 7.23 -11.10 27.66
C ALA A 182 7.72 -11.55 26.27
N LYS A 183 9.00 -11.34 25.94
CA LYS A 183 9.57 -11.78 24.64
C LYS A 183 9.51 -13.30 24.45
N ARG A 184 9.86 -14.06 25.49
CA ARG A 184 9.79 -15.51 25.45
C ARG A 184 8.36 -15.98 25.33
N TRP A 185 7.46 -15.38 26.11
CA TRP A 185 6.03 -15.68 26.04
C TRP A 185 5.44 -15.39 24.66
N LEU A 186 5.79 -14.27 24.02
CA LEU A 186 5.37 -13.93 22.66
C LEU A 186 5.81 -15.01 21.67
N TYR A 187 7.08 -15.41 21.72
CA TYR A 187 7.63 -16.47 20.88
C TYR A 187 6.92 -17.82 21.11
N ASP A 188 6.77 -18.23 22.37
CA ASP A 188 6.14 -19.50 22.74
C ASP A 188 4.65 -19.56 22.30
N GLU A 189 3.99 -18.41 22.18
CA GLU A 189 2.59 -18.28 21.75
C GLU A 189 2.41 -18.03 20.24
N GLY A 190 3.51 -18.10 19.47
CA GLY A 190 3.49 -17.96 18.01
C GLY A 190 3.37 -16.53 17.49
N PHE A 191 3.75 -15.53 18.29
CA PHE A 191 3.83 -14.14 17.81
C PHE A 191 5.16 -13.87 17.11
N GLU A 192 5.07 -13.22 15.96
CA GLU A 192 6.20 -12.76 15.16
C GLU A 192 6.39 -11.24 15.30
N GLU A 193 7.64 -10.79 15.36
CA GLU A 193 7.96 -9.36 15.43
C GLU A 193 7.87 -8.74 14.03
N LEU A 194 6.99 -7.74 13.88
CA LEU A 194 6.82 -7.03 12.62
C LEU A 194 7.83 -5.90 12.45
N LEU A 195 7.98 -5.08 13.49
CA LEU A 195 8.86 -3.91 13.48
C LEU A 195 9.23 -3.51 14.90
N GLN A 196 10.36 -2.82 15.02
CA GLN A 196 10.85 -2.22 16.26
C GLN A 196 11.27 -0.77 15.99
N LEU A 197 10.64 0.17 16.70
CA LEU A 197 10.91 1.59 16.61
C LEU A 197 11.72 2.07 17.81
N ALA A 198 12.67 2.96 17.53
CA ALA A 198 13.48 3.64 18.51
C ALA A 198 12.88 4.99 18.86
N PHE A 199 12.66 5.25 20.15
CA PHE A 199 12.20 6.55 20.60
C PHE A 199 13.20 7.16 21.57
N ASN A 200 13.46 8.45 21.36
CA ASN A 200 14.52 9.25 21.97
C ASN A 200 15.94 8.76 21.60
N SER A 201 16.84 9.69 21.30
CA SER A 201 18.25 9.38 21.02
C SER A 201 18.98 8.79 22.24
N ASP A 202 18.61 9.25 23.44
CA ASP A 202 19.38 9.01 24.66
C ASP A 202 18.78 7.93 25.56
N SER A 203 17.49 7.63 25.41
CA SER A 203 16.88 6.51 26.09
C SER A 203 16.81 5.33 25.14
N ASP A 204 17.36 4.19 25.54
CA ASP A 204 17.18 2.87 24.88
C ASP A 204 15.71 2.37 24.88
N PHE A 205 14.74 3.28 24.95
CA PHE A 205 13.32 2.99 24.84
C PHE A 205 13.02 2.52 23.42
N ARG A 206 12.43 1.34 23.33
CA ARG A 206 12.04 0.71 22.07
C ARG A 206 10.59 0.26 22.15
N VAL A 207 9.88 0.37 21.04
CA VAL A 207 8.52 -0.17 20.90
C VAL A 207 8.53 -1.17 19.76
N SER A 208 8.08 -2.38 20.03
CA SER A 208 7.92 -3.43 19.02
C SER A 208 6.45 -3.77 18.83
N LEU A 209 6.05 -4.00 17.59
CA LEU A 209 4.74 -4.55 17.25
C LEU A 209 4.90 -6.01 16.82
N TYR A 210 4.00 -6.85 17.31
CA TYR A 210 3.97 -8.28 17.04
C TYR A 210 2.61 -8.68 16.49
N VAL A 211 2.58 -9.66 15.60
CA VAL A 211 1.34 -10.28 15.10
C VAL A 211 1.43 -11.78 15.23
N ARG A 212 0.28 -12.45 15.34
CA ARG A 212 0.16 -13.90 15.20
C ARG A 212 -0.66 -14.21 13.97
N GLU A 213 -0.07 -14.92 13.01
CA GLU A 213 -0.69 -15.19 11.70
C GLU A 213 -1.99 -16.00 11.81
N GLU A 214 -2.09 -16.91 12.79
CA GLU A 214 -3.25 -17.81 12.92
C GLU A 214 -4.58 -17.08 13.18
N ASP A 215 -4.55 -15.97 13.92
CA ASP A 215 -5.74 -15.23 14.34
C ASP A 215 -5.60 -13.70 14.23
N HIS A 216 -4.56 -13.26 13.54
CA HIS A 216 -4.19 -11.86 13.29
C HIS A 216 -4.11 -10.99 14.56
N ARG A 217 -3.94 -11.62 15.74
CA ARG A 217 -3.84 -10.87 16.99
C ARG A 217 -2.57 -10.05 17.00
N ALA A 218 -2.72 -8.76 17.28
CA ALA A 218 -1.61 -7.85 17.38
C ALA A 218 -1.28 -7.49 18.83
N ARG A 219 0.01 -7.38 19.14
CA ARG A 219 0.53 -6.96 20.45
C ARG A 219 1.57 -5.86 20.30
N ILE A 220 1.59 -4.97 21.29
CA ILE A 220 2.61 -3.94 21.44
C ILE A 220 3.48 -4.27 22.64
N LEU A 221 4.79 -4.11 22.48
CA LEU A 221 5.80 -4.34 23.51
C LEU A 221 6.64 -3.07 23.67
N CYS A 222 6.60 -2.43 24.83
CA CYS A 222 7.54 -1.38 25.18
C CYS A 222 8.71 -1.98 25.98
N LYS A 223 9.94 -1.68 25.57
CA LYS A 223 11.16 -1.95 26.33
C LYS A 223 11.62 -0.64 26.94
N SER A 224 11.69 -0.58 28.27
CA SER A 224 12.30 0.56 28.97
C SER A 224 13.65 0.14 29.57
N PRO A 225 14.74 0.87 29.28
CA PRO A 225 16.02 0.62 29.92
C PRO A 225 15.96 0.94 31.41
N ARG A 226 16.73 0.19 32.22
CA ARG A 226 17.03 0.52 33.61
C ARG A 226 18.53 0.81 33.72
N THR A 227 18.89 1.81 34.50
CA THR A 227 20.29 2.23 34.73
C THR A 227 21.15 1.17 35.44
N SER A 228 20.55 0.14 36.07
CA SER A 228 21.28 -0.85 36.88
C SER A 228 20.82 -2.31 36.75
N ARG A 229 19.83 -2.62 35.91
CA ARG A 229 19.23 -3.97 35.78
C ARG A 229 18.84 -4.29 34.32
N SER A 230 18.45 -5.54 34.08
CA SER A 230 17.75 -5.95 32.85
C SER A 230 16.55 -5.03 32.58
N SER A 231 16.32 -4.73 31.29
CA SER A 231 15.24 -3.85 30.84
C SER A 231 13.87 -4.38 31.27
N ASP A 232 12.96 -3.45 31.62
CA ASP A 232 11.56 -3.80 31.83
C ASP A 232 10.85 -3.90 30.49
N TYR A 233 9.97 -4.88 30.38
CA TYR A 233 9.14 -5.12 29.22
C TYR A 233 7.68 -4.97 29.61
N TYR A 234 6.91 -4.24 28.81
CA TYR A 234 5.49 -3.97 29.03
C TYR A 234 4.74 -4.41 27.79
N CYS A 235 3.82 -5.37 27.92
CA CYS A 235 3.12 -5.95 26.78
C CYS A 235 1.61 -5.87 26.95
N LEU A 236 0.91 -5.36 25.94
CA LEU A 236 -0.55 -5.41 25.85
C LEU A 236 -1.01 -5.77 24.43
N PRO A 237 -2.17 -6.41 24.27
CA PRO A 237 -2.83 -6.51 22.97
C PRO A 237 -3.36 -5.14 22.52
N LEU A 238 -3.29 -4.88 21.22
CA LEU A 238 -3.68 -3.56 20.66
C LEU A 238 -5.16 -3.24 20.90
N ASN A 239 -6.04 -4.25 20.90
CA ASN A 239 -7.48 -4.08 21.12
C ASN A 239 -7.88 -3.67 22.55
N LEU A 240 -6.94 -3.63 23.50
CA LEU A 240 -7.17 -3.06 24.84
C LEU A 240 -6.77 -1.59 24.94
N LEU A 241 -6.22 -1.02 23.87
CA LEU A 241 -5.66 0.32 23.85
C LEU A 241 -6.43 1.21 22.87
N GLU A 242 -6.61 2.45 23.29
CA GLU A 242 -7.04 3.57 22.45
C GLU A 242 -5.84 4.51 22.25
N ILE A 243 -5.73 5.13 21.07
CA ILE A 243 -4.63 6.01 20.70
C ILE A 243 -5.11 7.46 20.58
N VAL A 244 -4.53 8.37 21.35
CA VAL A 244 -4.95 9.78 21.35
C VAL A 244 -3.75 10.66 21.05
N ARG A 245 -3.90 11.63 20.16
CA ARG A 245 -2.83 12.59 19.89
C ARG A 245 -2.90 13.73 20.91
N VAL A 246 -1.74 14.09 21.45
CA VAL A 246 -1.57 15.27 22.32
C VAL A 246 -0.30 15.99 21.88
N GLY A 247 -0.46 17.06 21.09
CA GLY A 247 0.67 17.82 20.55
C GLY A 247 1.57 16.95 19.66
N SER A 248 2.84 16.81 20.06
CA SER A 248 3.84 15.99 19.35
C SER A 248 3.89 14.53 19.82
N CYS A 249 2.88 14.06 20.56
CA CYS A 249 2.86 12.72 21.15
C CYS A 249 1.61 11.93 20.76
N LEU A 250 1.76 10.61 20.65
CA LEU A 250 0.66 9.66 20.68
C LEU A 250 0.62 8.98 22.05
N GLN A 251 -0.51 9.14 22.73
CA GLN A 251 -0.81 8.51 24.01
C GLN A 251 -1.60 7.24 23.79
N LEU A 252 -1.05 6.12 24.22
CA LEU A 252 -1.74 4.84 24.25
C LEU A 252 -2.40 4.69 25.62
N CYS A 253 -3.72 4.60 25.62
CA CYS A 253 -4.54 4.62 26.81
C CYS A 253 -5.36 3.33 26.94
N ARG A 254 -5.39 2.78 28.14
CA ARG A 254 -6.26 1.65 28.48
C ARG A 254 -7.56 2.16 29.08
N ARG A 255 -8.69 1.66 28.58
CA ARG A 255 -9.99 1.93 29.19
C ARG A 255 -10.22 1.06 30.43
N ARG A 256 -10.67 1.68 31.53
CA ARG A 256 -11.09 0.93 32.74
C ARG A 256 -12.37 0.15 32.48
N ARG A 257 -12.52 -1.01 33.14
CA ARG A 257 -13.76 -1.81 33.06
C ARG A 257 -14.94 -0.98 33.57
N GLY A 258 -15.92 -0.72 32.70
CA GLY A 258 -17.20 -0.09 33.06
C GLY A 258 -17.22 1.45 33.08
N GLY A 259 -16.17 2.14 32.62
CA GLY A 259 -16.10 3.59 32.61
C GLY A 259 -15.66 4.22 31.28
N TYR A 260 -15.73 5.54 31.21
CA TYR A 260 -15.20 6.37 30.12
C TYR A 260 -13.75 6.84 30.37
N GLU A 261 -13.18 6.47 31.53
CA GLU A 261 -11.85 6.90 31.94
C GLU A 261 -10.76 6.16 31.15
N LEU A 262 -9.93 6.94 30.47
CA LEU A 262 -8.72 6.50 29.79
C LEU A 262 -7.52 6.64 30.74
N VAL A 263 -6.83 5.53 30.98
CA VAL A 263 -5.61 5.49 31.80
C VAL A 263 -4.42 5.37 30.86
N LEU A 264 -3.51 6.35 30.93
CA LEU A 264 -2.29 6.37 30.13
C LEU A 264 -1.44 5.11 30.39
N TRP A 265 -1.14 4.38 29.32
CA TRP A 265 -0.27 3.19 29.34
C TRP A 265 1.10 3.47 28.74
N ALA A 266 1.16 4.23 27.64
CA ALA A 266 2.42 4.70 27.07
C ALA A 266 2.25 6.09 26.44
N ASN A 267 3.30 6.89 26.52
CA ASN A 267 3.43 8.14 25.78
C ASN A 267 4.55 7.96 24.76
N LEU A 268 4.29 8.22 23.48
CA LEU A 268 5.24 8.09 22.39
C LEU A 268 5.43 9.45 21.73
N LYS A 269 6.63 10.02 21.85
CA LYS A 269 6.98 11.32 21.29
C LYS A 269 7.58 11.17 19.89
N PHE A 270 7.05 11.92 18.93
CA PHE A 270 7.51 11.94 17.55
C PHE A 270 8.18 13.27 17.24
N SER A 271 9.20 13.24 16.37
CA SER A 271 9.89 14.42 15.87
C SER A 271 9.30 14.92 14.56
N THR A 272 8.66 14.04 13.79
CA THR A 272 8.05 14.34 12.49
C THR A 272 6.58 13.93 12.46
N LEU A 273 5.79 14.58 11.60
CA LEU A 273 4.37 14.27 11.44
C LEU A 273 4.18 12.95 10.72
N GLU A 274 5.00 12.66 9.74
CA GLU A 274 4.90 11.45 8.94
C GLU A 274 5.13 10.21 9.79
N GLU A 275 6.15 10.18 10.67
CA GLU A 275 6.34 9.06 11.60
C GLU A 275 5.15 8.88 12.56
N MET A 276 4.56 9.98 13.04
CA MET A 276 3.37 9.95 13.89
C MET A 276 2.17 9.36 13.15
N VAL A 277 1.88 9.85 11.95
CA VAL A 277 0.76 9.39 11.13
C VAL A 277 0.94 7.93 10.72
N LEU A 278 2.14 7.52 10.31
CA LEU A 278 2.44 6.13 9.95
C LEU A 278 2.25 5.19 11.15
N PHE A 279 2.72 5.58 12.34
CA PHE A 279 2.48 4.83 13.56
C PHE A 279 0.99 4.72 13.89
N PHE A 280 0.27 5.84 13.84
CA PHE A 280 -1.16 5.90 14.12
C PHE A 280 -1.96 4.99 13.18
N CYS A 281 -1.78 5.13 11.87
CA CYS A 281 -2.45 4.30 10.87
C CYS A 281 -2.11 2.82 11.02
N THR A 282 -0.83 2.49 11.25
CA THR A 282 -0.38 1.11 11.46
C THR A 282 -1.01 0.50 12.69
N PHE A 283 -1.07 1.25 13.80
CA PHE A 283 -1.72 0.82 15.03
C PHE A 283 -3.21 0.52 14.80
N LEU A 284 -3.94 1.41 14.14
CA LEU A 284 -5.37 1.23 13.88
C LEU A 284 -5.63 0.01 12.98
N ALA A 285 -4.87 -0.15 11.90
CA ALA A 285 -5.01 -1.26 10.97
C ALA A 285 -4.72 -2.61 11.65
N LEU A 286 -3.58 -2.74 12.34
CA LEU A 286 -3.22 -3.96 13.09
C LEU A 286 -4.21 -4.29 14.21
N ARG A 287 -4.84 -3.28 14.81
CA ARG A 287 -5.89 -3.48 15.82
C ARG A 287 -7.18 -4.00 15.20
N SER A 288 -7.53 -3.51 14.01
CA SER A 288 -8.80 -3.83 13.34
C SER A 288 -8.87 -5.27 12.81
N GLN A 289 -7.71 -5.90 12.56
CA GLN A 289 -7.62 -7.27 12.07
C GLN A 289 -7.71 -8.36 13.15
N ASP A 290 -7.73 -8.03 14.45
CA ASP A 290 -7.79 -9.02 15.54
C ASP A 290 -9.08 -9.86 15.45
N ALA A 291 -8.96 -11.09 14.95
CA ALA A 291 -10.09 -11.99 14.74
C ALA A 291 -10.64 -12.60 16.04
N GLY A 292 -9.82 -12.64 17.10
CA GLY A 292 -10.21 -13.21 18.39
C GLY A 292 -11.12 -12.29 19.20
N ARG A 293 -10.87 -10.98 19.13
CA ARG A 293 -11.67 -9.93 19.78
C ARG A 293 -11.66 -8.64 18.96
N PRO A 294 -12.50 -8.56 17.92
CA PRO A 294 -12.67 -7.35 17.13
C PRO A 294 -13.08 -6.17 18.01
N VAL A 295 -12.52 -5.00 17.74
CA VAL A 295 -12.88 -3.77 18.44
C VAL A 295 -14.20 -3.24 17.87
N GLU A 296 -15.11 -2.85 18.76
CA GLU A 296 -16.37 -2.18 18.43
C GLU A 296 -16.36 -0.76 19.03
N ARG A 297 -17.09 0.20 18.43
CA ARG A 297 -17.21 1.58 18.95
C ARG A 297 -15.88 2.30 18.98
N ILE A 298 -15.17 2.31 17.85
CA ILE A 298 -13.88 2.96 17.67
C ILE A 298 -14.09 4.47 17.74
N ARG A 299 -13.33 5.15 18.60
CA ARG A 299 -13.45 6.61 18.84
C ARG A 299 -12.19 7.38 18.47
N ASP A 300 -11.10 6.66 18.42
CA ASP A 300 -9.74 7.12 18.16
C ASP A 300 -9.33 6.86 16.71
N TYR A 301 -10.31 6.92 15.80
CA TYR A 301 -10.07 6.68 14.37
C TYR A 301 -9.64 7.95 13.61
N GLU A 302 -9.81 9.12 14.24
CA GLU A 302 -9.35 10.42 13.78
C GLU A 302 -8.11 10.84 14.57
N LEU A 303 -7.17 11.49 13.89
CA LEU A 303 -6.00 12.08 14.53
C LEU A 303 -6.37 13.51 14.95
N ASP A 304 -6.27 13.81 16.24
CA ASP A 304 -6.57 15.15 16.76
C ASP A 304 -5.61 16.22 16.19
N ASP A 305 -5.93 17.50 16.44
CA ASP A 305 -5.17 18.67 15.97
C ASP A 305 -5.09 18.80 14.44
N GLU A 306 -6.03 18.21 13.71
CA GLU A 306 -6.18 18.36 12.27
C GLU A 306 -7.51 19.03 11.91
N VAL A 307 -7.53 19.74 10.79
CA VAL A 307 -8.76 20.29 10.19
C VAL A 307 -9.01 19.64 8.84
N GLU A 308 -10.24 19.17 8.62
CA GLU A 308 -10.68 18.69 7.32
C GLU A 308 -10.87 19.89 6.38
N LEU A 309 -10.11 19.90 5.28
CA LEU A 309 -10.22 20.92 4.22
C LEU A 309 -11.21 20.52 3.13
N PHE A 310 -11.34 19.22 2.89
CA PHE A 310 -12.20 18.65 1.86
C PHE A 310 -12.58 17.22 2.22
N GLY A 311 -13.83 16.85 1.90
CA GLY A 311 -14.37 15.51 2.02
C GLY A 311 -15.19 15.16 0.79
N GLY A 312 -14.96 13.97 0.23
CA GLY A 312 -15.67 13.45 -0.92
C GLY A 312 -15.80 11.95 -0.88
N GLN A 313 -16.71 11.42 -1.68
CA GLN A 313 -16.86 9.98 -1.87
C GLN A 313 -16.14 9.56 -3.16
N ILE A 314 -15.38 8.47 -3.08
CA ILE A 314 -14.74 7.83 -4.24
C ILE A 314 -15.12 6.35 -4.26
N VAL A 315 -15.07 5.72 -5.43
CA VAL A 315 -15.25 4.28 -5.58
C VAL A 315 -13.91 3.68 -5.96
N ASP A 316 -13.46 2.69 -5.19
CA ASP A 316 -12.20 1.98 -5.39
C ASP A 316 -12.40 0.52 -4.97
N ASP A 317 -11.93 -0.44 -5.78
CA ASP A 317 -12.11 -1.89 -5.58
C ASP A 317 -13.54 -2.35 -5.24
N ASN A 318 -14.56 -1.76 -5.88
CA ASN A 318 -15.99 -1.98 -5.60
C ASN A 318 -16.45 -1.56 -4.19
N PHE A 319 -15.61 -0.84 -3.45
CA PHE A 319 -15.98 -0.22 -2.18
C PHE A 319 -16.16 1.29 -2.35
N LEU A 320 -17.24 1.80 -1.76
CA LEU A 320 -17.39 3.22 -1.55
C LEU A 320 -16.43 3.64 -0.44
N HIS A 321 -15.55 4.60 -0.72
CA HIS A 321 -14.60 5.17 0.22
C HIS A 321 -14.93 6.65 0.48
N ALA A 322 -14.61 7.11 1.68
CA ALA A 322 -14.49 8.53 1.98
C ALA A 322 -13.04 8.96 1.75
N LEU A 323 -12.83 9.86 0.79
CA LEU A 323 -11.58 10.56 0.55
C LEU A 323 -11.62 11.90 1.29
N ARG A 324 -10.63 12.15 2.16
CA ARG A 324 -10.54 13.36 2.97
C ARG A 324 -9.15 13.98 2.85
N ILE A 325 -9.12 15.31 2.84
CA ILE A 325 -7.90 16.11 2.88
C ILE A 325 -7.85 16.78 4.25
N TYR A 326 -6.83 16.46 5.03
CA TYR A 326 -6.59 17.07 6.34
C TYR A 326 -5.40 18.00 6.29
N ARG A 327 -5.47 19.05 7.10
CA ARG A 327 -4.33 19.92 7.39
C ARG A 327 -4.03 19.88 8.88
N ASP A 328 -2.78 19.61 9.21
CA ASP A 328 -2.30 19.66 10.58
C ASP A 328 -2.23 21.10 11.08
N ASN A 329 -2.82 21.38 12.25
CA ASN A 329 -2.90 22.73 12.79
C ASN A 329 -1.55 23.26 13.29
N ILE A 330 -0.61 22.38 13.65
CA ILE A 330 0.67 22.75 14.25
C ILE A 330 1.74 22.96 13.18
N SER A 331 1.93 21.98 12.29
CA SER A 331 2.94 21.98 11.23
C SER A 331 2.44 22.59 9.92
N GLY A 332 1.11 22.62 9.71
CA GLY A 332 0.51 23.09 8.46
C GLY A 332 0.56 22.07 7.31
N VAL A 333 1.12 20.88 7.53
CA VAL A 333 1.20 19.80 6.53
C VAL A 333 -0.20 19.37 6.10
N VAL A 334 -0.32 19.02 4.82
CA VAL A 334 -1.55 18.50 4.24
C VAL A 334 -1.37 17.00 3.96
N ARG A 335 -2.33 16.19 4.38
CA ARG A 335 -2.37 14.75 4.09
C ARG A 335 -3.69 14.33 3.47
N LEU A 336 -3.62 13.32 2.60
CA LEU A 336 -4.77 12.61 2.04
C LEU A 336 -5.07 11.38 2.89
N GLN A 337 -6.35 11.11 3.12
CA GLN A 337 -6.83 9.89 3.76
C GLN A 337 -7.95 9.26 2.93
N ALA A 338 -7.83 7.98 2.65
CA ALA A 338 -8.93 7.17 2.14
C ALA A 338 -9.36 6.17 3.22
N SER A 339 -10.66 5.99 3.41
CA SER A 339 -11.23 5.02 4.35
C SER A 339 -12.53 4.45 3.80
N VAL A 340 -12.82 3.17 4.04
CA VAL A 340 -14.06 2.54 3.58
C VAL A 340 -15.27 3.30 4.17
N HIS A 341 -16.20 3.72 3.33
CA HIS A 341 -17.41 4.48 3.71
C HIS A 341 -18.47 3.56 4.35
N LYS A 342 -18.12 2.96 5.49
CA LYS A 342 -18.93 1.99 6.23
C LYS A 342 -18.75 2.16 7.74
N GLY A 343 -19.79 1.79 8.50
CA GLY A 343 -19.75 1.83 9.96
C GLY A 343 -19.50 3.25 10.49
N GLU A 344 -18.58 3.36 11.44
CA GLU A 344 -18.18 4.61 12.09
C GLU A 344 -17.51 5.61 11.13
N MET A 345 -17.02 5.13 9.98
CA MET A 345 -16.39 5.94 8.94
C MET A 345 -17.39 6.56 7.93
N LYS A 346 -18.70 6.30 8.09
CA LYS A 346 -19.77 6.97 7.32
C LYS A 346 -20.00 8.39 7.86
N ARG A 347 -19.12 9.31 7.51
CA ARG A 347 -19.29 10.74 7.72
C ARG A 347 -18.94 11.49 6.46
#